data_AF-A0A7Y2MMF2-F1
#
_entry.id   AF-A0A7Y2MMF2-F1
#
_cell.length_a   1.000
_cell.length_b   1.000
_cell.length_c   1.000
_cell.angle_alpha   90.00
_cell.angle_beta   90.00
_cell.angle_gamma   90.00
#
_symmetry.space_group_name_H-M   'P 1'
#
loop_
_entity.id
_entity.type
_entity.pdbx_description
1 polymer ?
#
loop_
_entity_poly.entity_id
_entity_poly.type
_entity_poly.pdbx_seq_one_letter_code
_entity_poly.pdbx_strand_id
1 'polypeptide(L)'
;MKFPSILKIPEHKRFRLHNRYYDPVKEEIESRTAKIKAELERREKEDSDPSGFESKIAGSFGYNSYSKETGGSGALRFTLMVVLFFGAIGYLYLGNVVLYALIGLVVLIYFLRKRQIL
;
A
#
# COMPACT_ATOMS: atom_id res chain seq x y z
N MET A 1 -26.79 11.60 -5.87
CA MET A 1 -27.64 10.79 -6.77
C MET A 1 -26.92 9.48 -7.05
N LYS A 2 -27.58 8.33 -6.87
CA LYS A 2 -26.97 6.99 -6.94
C LYS A 2 -27.07 6.49 -8.39
N PHE A 3 -25.94 6.28 -9.07
CA PHE A 3 -25.93 5.78 -10.45
C PHE A 3 -26.50 4.35 -10.52
N PRO A 4 -27.37 4.02 -11.50
CA PRO A 4 -27.91 2.68 -11.64
C PRO A 4 -26.82 1.71 -12.14
N SER A 5 -26.66 0.57 -11.45
CA SER A 5 -25.74 -0.49 -11.83
C SER A 5 -26.32 -1.31 -13.00
N ILE A 6 -25.79 -1.11 -14.21
CA ILE A 6 -26.27 -1.74 -15.46
C ILE A 6 -25.70 -3.16 -15.65
N LEU A 7 -24.76 -3.60 -14.81
CA LEU A 7 -24.10 -4.90 -14.93
C LEU A 7 -24.61 -5.87 -13.84
N LYS A 8 -25.40 -6.88 -14.24
CA LYS A 8 -25.85 -7.97 -13.37
C LYS A 8 -24.63 -8.80 -12.94
N ILE A 9 -24.24 -8.69 -11.67
CA ILE A 9 -23.11 -9.44 -11.11
C ILE A 9 -23.47 -10.94 -11.11
N PRO A 10 -22.64 -11.81 -11.71
CA PRO A 10 -22.90 -13.25 -11.79
C PRO A 10 -22.86 -13.87 -10.39
N GLU A 11 -23.63 -14.95 -10.16
CA GLU A 11 -23.86 -15.51 -8.83
C GLU A 11 -22.57 -15.95 -8.12
N HIS A 12 -21.59 -16.46 -8.87
CA HIS A 12 -20.27 -16.84 -8.34
C HIS A 12 -19.42 -15.66 -7.84
N LYS A 13 -19.75 -14.42 -8.21
CA LYS A 13 -19.12 -13.18 -7.70
C LYS A 13 -19.90 -12.55 -6.57
N ARG A 14 -21.01 -13.16 -6.14
CA ARG A 14 -21.77 -12.70 -4.97
C ARG A 14 -21.17 -13.38 -3.75
N PHE A 15 -20.55 -12.59 -2.88
CA PHE A 15 -20.10 -13.10 -1.59
C PHE A 15 -21.32 -13.49 -0.76
N ARG A 16 -21.52 -14.80 -0.55
CA ARG A 16 -22.45 -15.30 0.48
C ARG A 16 -21.74 -15.18 1.83
N LEU A 17 -21.60 -13.95 2.30
CA LEU A 17 -21.07 -13.72 3.64
C LEU A 17 -22.18 -14.05 4.64
N HIS A 18 -22.09 -15.21 5.28
CA HIS A 18 -22.89 -15.46 6.46
C HIS A 18 -22.33 -14.62 7.60
N ASN A 19 -23.21 -13.92 8.31
CA ASN A 19 -22.83 -13.23 9.55
C ASN A 19 -22.37 -14.29 10.55
N ARG A 20 -21.05 -14.49 10.65
CA ARG A 20 -20.47 -15.32 11.71
C ARG A 20 -20.61 -14.52 12.99
N TYR A 21 -21.49 -14.96 13.89
CA TYR A 21 -21.56 -14.39 15.22
C TYR A 21 -20.26 -14.71 15.96
N TYR A 22 -19.66 -13.69 16.58
CA TYR A 22 -18.45 -13.87 17.36
C TYR A 22 -18.77 -14.67 18.63
N ASP A 23 -18.11 -15.81 18.77
CA ASP A 23 -18.14 -16.61 20.00
C ASP A 23 -16.74 -16.55 20.62
N PRO A 24 -16.56 -15.85 21.76
CA PRO A 24 -15.24 -15.68 22.37
C PRO A 24 -14.59 -17.01 22.72
N VAL A 25 -15.39 -18.01 23.11
CA VAL A 25 -14.87 -19.31 23.55
C VAL A 25 -14.36 -20.10 22.35
N LYS A 26 -15.12 -20.09 21.24
CA LYS A 26 -14.73 -20.79 20.02
C LYS A 26 -13.44 -20.20 19.43
N GLU A 27 -13.34 -18.88 19.33
CA GLU A 27 -12.15 -18.21 18.79
C GLU A 27 -10.92 -18.44 19.67
N GLU A 28 -11.07 -18.45 20.99
CA GLU A 28 -9.97 -18.76 21.90
C GLU A 28 -9.47 -20.20 21.71
N ILE A 29 -10.39 -21.18 21.62
CA ILE A 29 -10.04 -22.58 21.37
C ILE A 29 -9.41 -22.75 19.99
N GLU A 30 -9.97 -22.12 18.95
CA GLU A 30 -9.45 -22.18 17.58
C GLU A 30 -8.03 -21.57 17.51
N SER A 31 -7.79 -20.46 18.19
CA SER A 31 -6.46 -19.85 18.27
C SER A 31 -5.44 -20.73 19.02
N ARG A 32 -5.85 -21.38 20.11
CA ARG A 32 -4.99 -22.27 20.90
C ARG A 32 -4.66 -23.53 20.14
N THR A 33 -5.66 -24.15 19.52
CA THR A 33 -5.48 -25.36 18.71
C THR A 33 -4.63 -25.08 17.47
N ALA A 34 -4.81 -23.93 16.81
CA ALA A 34 -3.96 -23.53 15.69
C ALA A 34 -2.49 -23.36 16.10
N LYS A 35 -2.21 -22.75 17.27
CA LYS A 35 -0.84 -22.63 17.81
C LYS A 35 -0.24 -24.00 18.12
N ILE A 36 -0.96 -24.85 18.85
CA ILE A 36 -0.50 -26.19 19.20
C ILE A 36 -0.24 -27.02 17.94
N LYS A 37 -1.12 -26.94 16.94
CA LYS A 37 -0.96 -27.63 15.66
C LYS A 37 0.28 -27.14 14.91
N ALA A 38 0.49 -25.83 14.85
CA ALA A 38 1.67 -25.25 14.22
C ALA A 38 2.98 -25.66 14.92
N GLU A 39 2.96 -25.76 16.26
CA GLU A 39 4.10 -26.25 17.04
C GLU A 39 4.35 -27.75 16.81
N LEU A 40 3.30 -28.56 16.72
CA LEU A 40 3.41 -30.00 16.45
C LEU A 40 3.96 -30.26 15.05
N GLU A 41 3.42 -29.59 14.02
CA GLU A 41 3.93 -29.66 12.65
C GLU A 41 5.38 -29.15 12.54
N ARG A 42 5.77 -28.20 13.40
CA ARG A 42 7.16 -27.72 13.47
C ARG A 42 8.08 -28.80 14.04
N ARG A 43 7.68 -29.46 15.13
CA ARG A 43 8.45 -30.55 15.74
C ARG A 43 8.61 -31.74 14.80
N GLU A 44 7.54 -32.14 14.12
CA GLU A 44 7.60 -33.23 13.12
C GLU A 44 8.56 -32.92 11.96
N LYS A 45 8.62 -31.65 11.53
CA LYS A 45 9.56 -31.22 10.47
C LYS A 45 11.00 -31.09 10.96
N GLU A 46 11.19 -30.67 12.21
CA GLU A 46 12.52 -30.54 12.85
C GLU A 46 13.20 -31.90 13.06
N ASP A 47 12.44 -32.94 13.39
CA ASP A 47 12.96 -34.32 13.47
C ASP A 47 13.37 -34.89 12.09
N SER A 48 12.84 -34.33 10.99
CA SER A 48 13.11 -34.80 9.62
C SER A 48 14.26 -34.05 8.91
N ASP A 49 14.59 -32.81 9.30
CA ASP A 49 15.66 -32.02 8.70
C ASP A 49 16.15 -30.90 9.67
N PRO A 50 17.28 -31.10 10.37
CA PRO A 50 17.82 -30.12 11.32
C PRO A 50 18.40 -28.85 10.65
N SER A 51 18.57 -28.83 9.32
CA SER A 51 19.21 -27.71 8.61
C SER A 51 18.25 -26.57 8.23
N GLY A 52 16.93 -26.81 8.28
CA GLY A 52 15.90 -25.86 7.84
C GLY A 52 15.42 -24.84 8.89
N PHE A 53 15.86 -24.96 10.15
CA PHE A 53 15.36 -24.15 11.27
C PHE A 53 15.85 -22.70 11.24
N GLU A 54 17.10 -22.49 10.79
CA GLU A 54 17.75 -21.17 10.80
C GLU A 54 17.17 -20.23 9.72
N SER A 55 16.80 -20.77 8.55
CA SER A 55 16.28 -19.99 7.42
C SER A 55 14.86 -19.44 7.65
N LYS A 56 14.05 -20.05 8.51
CA LYS A 56 12.64 -19.67 8.73
C LYS A 56 12.46 -18.60 9.81
N ILE A 57 13.38 -18.51 10.77
CA ILE A 57 13.38 -17.43 11.78
C ILE A 57 13.71 -16.08 11.12
N ALA A 58 14.59 -16.07 10.12
CA ALA A 58 14.86 -14.87 9.32
C ALA A 58 13.61 -14.35 8.58
N GLY A 59 12.68 -15.24 8.19
CA GLY A 59 11.44 -14.88 7.50
C GLY A 59 10.37 -14.21 8.37
N SER A 60 10.31 -14.52 9.68
CA SER A 60 9.29 -13.95 10.59
C SER A 60 9.53 -12.49 10.97
N PHE A 61 10.77 -12.00 10.84
CA PHE A 61 11.08 -10.58 11.05
C PHE A 61 10.73 -9.70 9.83
N GLY A 62 10.46 -10.31 8.67
CA GLY A 62 10.11 -9.59 7.43
C GLY A 62 8.62 -9.28 7.26
N TYR A 63 7.74 -9.84 8.10
CA TYR A 63 6.29 -9.75 7.86
C TYR A 63 5.67 -8.39 8.23
N ASN A 64 6.41 -7.51 8.91
CA ASN A 64 5.98 -6.12 9.17
C ASN A 64 6.40 -5.13 8.07
N SER A 65 7.00 -5.61 6.98
CA SER A 65 7.41 -4.77 5.85
C SER A 65 6.34 -4.67 4.75
N TYR A 66 5.32 -5.52 4.78
CA TYR A 66 4.30 -5.66 3.73
C TYR A 66 2.95 -5.06 4.13
N SER A 67 2.91 -3.75 4.40
CA SER A 67 1.69 -2.95 4.23
C SER A 67 2.00 -1.45 4.33
N LYS A 68 2.84 -0.95 3.43
CA LYS A 68 2.82 0.49 3.06
C LYS A 68 2.78 0.64 1.55
N GLU A 69 1.85 -0.06 0.90
CA GLU A 69 1.28 0.40 -0.36
C GLU A 69 0.34 1.60 -0.08
N THR A 70 0.92 2.69 0.41
CA THR A 70 0.42 4.05 0.21
C THR A 70 1.51 4.81 -0.56
N GLY A 71 2.09 4.13 -1.55
CA GLY A 71 3.14 4.64 -2.42
C GLY A 71 2.62 5.80 -3.25
N GLY A 72 3.31 6.94 -3.14
CA GLY A 72 3.16 8.09 -4.03
C GLY A 72 2.58 9.36 -3.38
N SER A 73 1.82 9.25 -2.29
CA SER A 73 1.11 10.44 -1.78
C SER A 73 1.96 11.36 -0.89
N GLY A 74 2.96 10.84 -0.17
CA GLY A 74 3.77 11.66 0.75
C GLY A 74 4.71 12.62 0.01
N ALA A 75 5.52 12.08 -0.89
CA ALA A 75 6.45 12.87 -1.70
C ALA A 75 5.72 13.87 -2.60
N LEU A 76 4.63 13.46 -3.26
CA LEU A 76 3.83 14.36 -4.10
C LEU A 76 3.21 15.51 -3.28
N ARG A 77 2.68 15.23 -2.09
CA ARG A 77 2.15 16.27 -1.18
C ARG A 77 3.23 17.23 -0.72
N PHE A 78 4.41 16.72 -0.39
CA PHE A 78 5.56 17.55 0.00
C PHE A 78 6.01 18.44 -1.15
N THR A 79 6.15 17.89 -2.37
CA THR A 79 6.49 18.67 -3.57
C THR A 79 5.45 19.74 -3.85
N LEU A 80 4.15 19.41 -3.78
CA LEU A 80 3.07 20.39 -3.94
C LEU A 80 3.14 21.51 -2.90
N MET A 81 3.37 21.17 -1.63
CA MET A 81 3.55 22.16 -0.54
C MET A 81 4.71 23.11 -0.83
N VAL A 82 5.87 22.57 -1.23
CA VAL A 82 7.05 23.38 -1.57
C VAL A 82 6.78 24.31 -2.75
N VAL A 83 6.23 23.77 -3.85
CA VAL A 83 5.91 24.57 -5.05
C VAL A 83 4.91 25.68 -4.71
N LEU A 84 3.89 25.39 -3.90
CA LEU A 84 2.90 26.37 -3.51
C LEU A 84 3.49 27.46 -2.60
N PHE A 85 4.34 27.08 -1.63
CA PHE A 85 4.96 28.01 -0.69
C PHE A 85 5.91 28.98 -1.40
N PHE A 86 6.84 28.45 -2.22
CA PHE A 86 7.74 29.29 -3.00
C PHE A 86 7.00 30.06 -4.10
N GLY A 87 5.95 29.49 -4.69
CA GLY A 87 5.09 30.17 -5.66
C GLY A 87 4.36 31.36 -5.04
N ALA A 88 3.81 31.21 -3.83
CA ALA A 88 3.11 32.28 -3.12
C ALA A 88 4.06 33.42 -2.72
N ILE A 89 5.23 33.08 -2.16
CA ILE A 89 6.27 34.07 -1.82
C ILE A 89 6.74 34.78 -3.09
N GLY A 90 7.07 34.03 -4.14
CA GLY A 90 7.52 34.59 -5.40
C GLY A 90 6.48 35.52 -6.02
N TYR A 91 5.21 35.14 -6.01
CA TYR A 91 4.11 35.97 -6.52
C TYR A 91 3.98 37.29 -5.74
N LEU A 92 4.21 37.28 -4.43
CA LEU A 92 4.12 38.49 -3.62
C LEU A 92 5.23 39.52 -3.94
N TYR A 93 6.41 39.05 -4.37
CA TYR A 93 7.54 39.92 -4.71
C TYR A 93 7.61 40.31 -6.20
N LEU A 94 7.33 39.38 -7.11
CA LEU A 94 7.52 39.56 -8.55
C LEU A 94 6.20 39.57 -9.35
N GLY A 95 5.06 39.37 -8.68
CA GLY A 95 3.73 39.34 -9.30
C GLY A 95 3.61 38.26 -10.38
N ASN A 96 3.04 38.65 -11.53
CA ASN A 96 2.73 37.73 -12.62
C ASN A 96 3.96 37.10 -13.30
N VAL A 97 5.15 37.69 -13.13
CA VAL A 97 6.39 37.17 -13.74
C VAL A 97 6.69 35.73 -13.25
N VAL A 98 6.35 35.43 -12.00
CA VAL A 98 6.56 34.10 -11.42
C VAL A 98 5.66 33.04 -12.04
N LEU A 99 4.43 33.42 -12.42
CA LEU A 99 3.51 32.51 -13.10
C LEU A 99 4.04 32.13 -14.48
N TYR A 100 4.55 33.11 -15.25
CA TYR A 100 5.17 32.85 -16.55
C TYR A 100 6.44 31.99 -16.42
N ALA A 101 7.26 32.22 -15.39
CA ALA A 101 8.45 31.40 -15.13
C ALA A 101 8.09 29.95 -14.77
N LEU A 102 7.06 29.72 -13.95
CA LEU A 102 6.57 28.38 -13.60
C LEU A 102 6.04 27.63 -14.83
N ILE A 103 5.24 28.29 -15.66
CA ILE A 103 4.72 27.70 -16.90
C ILE A 103 5.88 27.35 -17.85
N GLY A 104 6.84 28.26 -18.02
CA GLY A 104 8.03 28.02 -18.82
C GLY A 104 8.84 26.81 -18.35
N LEU A 105 8.99 26.65 -17.03
CA LEU A 105 9.69 25.51 -16.43
C LEU A 105 8.95 24.19 -16.68
N VAL A 106 7.62 24.16 -16.57
CA VAL A 106 6.81 22.97 -16.90
C VAL A 106 6.95 22.59 -18.37
N VAL A 107 6.89 23.56 -19.28
CA VAL A 107 7.07 23.33 -20.72
C VAL A 107 8.48 22.82 -21.04
N LEU A 108 9.50 23.39 -20.40
CA LEU A 108 10.89 22.95 -20.55
C LEU A 108 11.08 21.51 -20.08
N ILE A 109 10.56 21.14 -18.90
CA ILE A 109 10.63 19.76 -18.39
C ILE A 109 9.91 18.81 -19.33
N TYR A 110 8.73 19.18 -19.84
CA TYR A 110 7.99 18.37 -20.80
C TYR A 110 8.81 18.14 -22.08
N PHE A 111 9.45 19.19 -22.60
CA PHE A 111 10.28 19.10 -23.79
C PHE A 111 11.52 18.22 -23.57
N LEU A 112 12.22 18.38 -22.44
CA LEU A 112 13.37 17.54 -22.06
C LEU A 112 12.98 16.08 -21.88
N ARG A 113 11.83 15.80 -21.25
CA ARG A 113 11.31 14.45 -21.08
C ARG A 113 10.96 13.81 -22.43
N LYS A 114 10.32 14.57 -23.33
CA LYS A 114 10.02 14.10 -24.69
C LYS A 114 11.29 13.78 -25.47
N ARG A 115 12.35 14.58 -25.32
CA ARG A 115 13.66 14.37 -25.98
C ARG A 115 14.40 13.13 -25.46
N GLN A 116 14.19 12.70 -24.22
CA GLN A 116 14.82 11.49 -23.67
C GLN A 116 14.11 10.18 -24.07
N ILE A 117 12.90 10.27 -24.63
CA ILE A 117 12.07 9.11 -25.00
C ILE A 117 12.14 8.82 -26.52
N LEU A 118 12.65 9.77 -27.33
CA LEU A 118 13.01 9.58 -28.74
C LEU A 118 14.48 9.16 -28.87
#